data_AF-A0A1U6GJW4-F1
#
_entry.id   AF-A0A1U6GJW4-F1
#
_cell.length_a   1.000
_cell.length_b   1.000
_cell.length_c   1.000
_cell.angle_alpha   90.00
_cell.angle_beta   90.00
_cell.angle_gamma   90.00
#
_symmetry.space_group_name_H-M   'P 1'
#
loop_
_entity.id
_entity.type
_entity.pdbx_description
1 polymer ?
#
loop_
_entity_poly.entity_id
_entity_poly.type
_entity_poly.pdbx_seq_one_letter_code
_entity_poly.pdbx_strand_id
1 'polypeptide(L)'
;MISPTIHPNFSSLLSIFDAELLLQRLNELDSEKTCSSSENLADPLTRYTSIKDRLTGVILLEYPLAENNEQAITDWLIQLFNALFVNQRVILVRGTGEPEYFPAQNNQPARIEFAHGFFASALHEISHFCVAGQQRRLLPDFGYWYAPDGRSAAQQQAFERVEIKPQALECLFTLACGRPFQVSQDNLFADFDTSESTFAQDVYQQVKTYIAKPHTLPADAKTLLQALLTSYTMN
;
A
#
# COMPACT_ATOMS: atom_id res chain seq x y z
N MET A 1 -32.48 9.17 19.28
CA MET A 1 -31.89 10.13 18.33
C MET A 1 -30.67 9.46 17.75
N ILE A 2 -30.77 8.95 16.52
CA ILE A 2 -29.66 8.30 15.82
C ILE A 2 -28.75 9.45 15.36
N SER A 3 -27.54 9.51 15.91
CA SER A 3 -26.52 10.42 15.40
C SER A 3 -26.22 10.00 13.96
N PRO A 4 -26.27 10.88 12.95
CA PRO A 4 -25.84 10.50 11.61
C PRO A 4 -24.40 10.02 11.72
N THR A 5 -24.11 8.84 11.16
CA THR A 5 -22.76 8.30 11.02
C THR A 5 -21.95 9.32 10.24
N ILE A 6 -21.17 10.14 10.96
CA ILE A 6 -20.28 11.12 10.34
C ILE A 6 -19.21 10.32 9.63
N HIS A 7 -19.25 10.30 8.30
CA HIS A 7 -18.18 9.70 7.52
C HIS A 7 -16.85 10.38 7.89
N PRO A 8 -15.82 9.61 8.26
CA PRO A 8 -14.56 10.20 8.69
C PRO A 8 -13.89 10.95 7.53
N ASN A 9 -13.29 12.11 7.84
CA ASN A 9 -12.54 12.88 6.86
C ASN A 9 -11.09 12.37 6.75
N PHE A 10 -10.82 11.53 5.74
CA PHE A 10 -9.48 11.00 5.49
C PHE A 10 -8.46 12.06 5.04
N SER A 11 -8.90 13.13 4.36
CA SER A 11 -7.99 14.17 3.83
C SER A 11 -7.17 14.89 4.91
N SER A 12 -7.65 14.90 6.16
CA SER A 12 -6.97 15.55 7.27
C SER A 12 -6.02 14.63 8.05
N LEU A 13 -5.86 13.37 7.64
CA LEU A 13 -5.05 12.38 8.38
C LEU A 13 -3.55 12.57 8.19
N LEU A 14 -3.15 13.16 7.08
CA LEU A 14 -1.74 13.31 6.72
C LEU A 14 -1.52 14.70 6.12
N SER A 15 -1.45 15.72 7.00
CA SER A 15 -1.04 17.05 6.58
C SER A 15 0.41 17.04 6.09
N ILE A 16 0.86 18.10 5.42
CA ILE A 16 2.27 18.25 4.99
C ILE A 16 3.23 18.07 6.19
N PHE A 17 2.89 18.66 7.34
CA PHE A 17 3.68 18.51 8.56
C PHE A 17 3.67 17.06 9.10
N ASP A 18 2.51 16.41 9.11
CA ASP A 18 2.41 15.01 9.55
C ASP A 18 3.17 14.06 8.61
N ALA A 19 3.18 14.36 7.31
CA ALA A 19 3.92 13.63 6.29
C ALA A 19 5.44 13.72 6.53
N GLU A 20 5.97 14.92 6.76
CA GLU A 20 7.39 15.15 7.08
C GLU A 20 7.80 14.45 8.38
N LEU A 21 6.98 14.58 9.43
CA LEU A 21 7.22 13.91 10.71
C LEU A 21 7.17 12.39 10.58
N LEU A 22 6.22 11.85 9.81
CA LEU A 22 6.12 10.42 9.55
C LEU A 22 7.34 9.92 8.78
N LEU A 23 7.79 10.64 7.75
CA LEU A 23 9.00 10.32 6.99
C LEU A 23 10.23 10.29 7.90
N GLN A 24 10.40 11.30 8.76
CA GLN A 24 11.49 11.34 9.73
C GLN A 24 11.49 10.09 10.61
N ARG A 25 10.35 9.74 11.21
CA ARG A 25 10.23 8.59 12.11
C ARG A 25 10.46 7.26 11.40
N LEU A 26 10.05 7.14 10.14
CA LEU A 26 10.34 5.95 9.33
C LEU A 26 11.86 5.80 9.09
N ASN A 27 12.55 6.90 8.78
CA ASN A 27 13.99 6.89 8.58
C ASN A 27 14.78 6.55 9.87
N GLU A 28 14.29 7.00 11.03
CA GLU A 28 14.87 6.65 12.33
C GLU A 28 14.80 5.14 12.60
N LEU A 29 13.67 4.50 12.30
CA LEU A 29 13.47 3.05 12.47
C LEU A 29 14.44 2.20 11.64
N ASP A 30 14.85 2.65 10.45
CA ASP A 30 15.82 1.95 9.62
C ASP A 30 17.25 2.09 10.15
N SER A 31 17.57 3.24 10.74
CA SER A 31 18.89 3.50 11.34
C SER A 31 19.14 2.60 12.56
N GLU A 32 18.12 2.35 13.38
CA GLU A 32 18.18 1.46 14.55
C GLU A 32 18.40 -0.01 14.16
N LYS A 33 17.82 -0.45 13.04
CA LYS A 33 18.06 -1.79 12.46
C LYS A 33 19.49 -1.98 11.98
N THR A 34 20.10 -0.93 11.44
CA THR A 34 21.45 -0.98 10.87
C THR A 34 22.51 -1.00 11.98
N CYS A 35 22.27 -0.30 13.10
CA CYS A 35 23.20 -0.25 14.24
C CYS A 35 23.21 -1.54 15.07
N SER A 36 22.14 -2.34 15.02
CA SER A 36 21.99 -3.60 15.76
C SER A 36 22.53 -4.85 15.04
N SER A 37 23.05 -4.71 13.82
CA SER A 37 23.63 -5.81 13.02
C SER A 37 25.14 -5.62 12.79
N SER A 38 25.95 -5.98 13.78
CA SER A 38 27.41 -6.08 13.62
C SER A 38 27.82 -7.42 13.00
N GLU A 39 28.62 -7.33 11.93
CA GLU A 39 29.48 -8.33 11.27
C GLU A 39 28.86 -9.35 10.29
N ASN A 40 29.10 -9.14 8.99
CA ASN A 40 29.79 -10.11 8.12
C ASN A 40 30.37 -9.43 6.87
N LEU A 41 31.54 -9.93 6.43
CA LEU A 41 32.38 -9.39 5.35
C LEU A 41 31.61 -9.15 4.04
N ALA A 42 31.93 -8.03 3.41
CA ALA A 42 31.34 -7.51 2.18
C ALA A 42 31.41 -8.49 0.98
N ASP A 43 30.24 -8.85 0.44
CA ASP A 43 30.07 -9.31 -0.94
C ASP A 43 30.00 -8.08 -1.87
N PRO A 44 30.77 -8.01 -2.96
CA PRO A 44 30.71 -6.91 -3.93
C PRO A 44 29.33 -6.67 -4.57
N LEU A 45 28.42 -7.66 -4.53
CA LEU A 45 27.03 -7.54 -4.99
C LEU A 45 26.08 -6.88 -3.97
N THR A 46 26.51 -6.69 -2.71
CA THR A 46 25.69 -6.09 -1.64
C THR A 46 25.70 -4.56 -1.63
N ARG A 47 26.25 -3.89 -2.66
CA ARG A 47 26.52 -2.44 -2.65
C ARG A 47 25.29 -1.52 -2.78
N TYR A 48 24.08 -2.07 -2.65
CA TYR A 48 22.78 -1.36 -2.72
C TYR A 48 21.98 -1.43 -1.40
N THR A 49 22.65 -1.49 -0.25
CA THR A 49 22.04 -1.85 1.03
C THR A 49 21.30 -0.73 1.74
N SER A 50 21.49 0.54 1.39
CA SER A 50 20.69 1.63 1.96
C SER A 50 19.45 1.87 1.11
N ILE A 51 18.27 1.97 1.74
CA ILE A 51 17.05 2.48 1.10
C ILE A 51 17.36 3.82 0.41
N LYS A 52 18.24 4.66 0.98
CA LYS A 52 18.71 5.88 0.32
C LYS A 52 19.37 5.62 -1.02
N ASP A 53 20.25 4.63 -1.16
CA ASP A 53 20.94 4.34 -2.44
C ASP A 53 19.98 3.80 -3.50
N ARG A 54 18.98 3.02 -3.07
CA ARG A 54 17.89 2.53 -3.93
C ARG A 54 16.96 3.68 -4.34
N LEU A 55 16.70 4.60 -3.42
CA LEU A 55 15.98 5.83 -3.68
C LEU A 55 16.78 6.76 -4.59
N THR A 56 18.12 6.87 -4.50
CA THR A 56 18.90 7.78 -5.37
C THR A 56 18.72 7.47 -6.86
N GLY A 57 18.59 6.20 -7.24
CA GLY A 57 18.28 5.79 -8.62
C GLY A 57 16.82 5.99 -9.03
N VAL A 58 15.92 6.09 -8.06
CA VAL A 58 14.45 6.20 -8.23
C VAL A 58 13.97 7.65 -8.07
N ILE A 59 14.67 8.48 -7.31
CA ILE A 59 14.46 9.92 -7.10
C ILE A 59 14.59 10.68 -8.43
N LEU A 60 15.23 10.09 -9.44
CA LEU A 60 15.27 10.60 -10.81
C LEU A 60 13.97 10.38 -11.61
N LEU A 61 13.04 9.55 -11.12
CA LEU A 61 11.69 9.46 -11.67
C LEU A 61 10.90 10.62 -11.10
N GLU A 62 11.00 11.79 -11.75
CA GLU A 62 10.20 12.97 -11.42
C GLU A 62 8.74 12.54 -11.20
N TYR A 63 8.22 12.71 -9.99
CA TYR A 63 6.82 12.43 -9.72
C TYR A 63 6.01 13.37 -10.64
N PRO A 64 5.15 12.83 -11.51
CA PRO A 64 4.50 13.65 -12.52
C PRO A 64 3.58 14.67 -11.84
N LEU A 65 4.04 15.93 -11.77
CA LEU A 65 3.32 17.08 -11.20
C LEU A 65 2.01 17.42 -11.95
N ALA A 66 1.70 16.72 -13.03
CA ALA A 66 0.51 16.99 -13.83
C ALA A 66 -0.68 16.16 -13.32
N GLU A 67 -1.59 16.82 -12.61
CA GLU A 67 -2.83 16.30 -12.01
C GLU A 67 -3.79 15.54 -12.97
N ASN A 68 -3.47 15.30 -14.24
CA ASN A 68 -4.43 14.79 -15.23
C ASN A 68 -3.94 13.65 -16.15
N ASN A 69 -2.82 12.99 -15.85
CA ASN A 69 -2.42 11.80 -16.62
C ASN A 69 -2.35 10.54 -15.74
N GLU A 70 -3.52 9.93 -15.53
CA GLU A 70 -3.69 8.68 -14.76
C GLU A 70 -2.77 7.56 -15.27
N GLN A 71 -2.53 7.49 -16.58
CA GLN A 71 -1.62 6.51 -17.15
C GLN A 71 -0.18 6.78 -16.71
N ALA A 72 0.30 8.02 -16.82
CA ALA A 72 1.68 8.38 -16.48
C ALA A 72 2.00 8.19 -14.98
N ILE A 73 1.09 8.58 -14.09
CA ILE A 73 1.28 8.37 -12.65
C ILE A 73 1.23 6.88 -12.27
N THR A 74 0.41 6.10 -12.96
CA THR A 74 0.39 4.64 -12.80
C THR A 74 1.68 4.00 -13.32
N ASP A 75 2.20 4.45 -14.47
CA ASP A 75 3.50 4.00 -14.99
C ASP A 75 4.64 4.32 -14.04
N TRP A 76 4.63 5.52 -13.44
CA TRP A 76 5.58 5.92 -12.42
C TRP A 76 5.51 4.99 -11.19
N LEU A 77 4.31 4.69 -10.69
CA LEU A 77 4.13 3.78 -9.54
C LEU A 77 4.66 2.37 -9.85
N ILE A 78 4.42 1.85 -11.05
CA ILE A 78 4.95 0.55 -11.49
C ILE A 78 6.48 0.56 -11.46
N GLN A 79 7.11 1.60 -12.03
CA GLN A 79 8.57 1.71 -12.08
C GLN A 79 9.16 1.84 -10.67
N LEU A 80 8.56 2.70 -9.84
CA LEU A 80 8.91 2.88 -8.44
C LEU A 80 8.85 1.55 -7.68
N PHE A 81 7.72 0.85 -7.73
CA PHE A 81 7.54 -0.42 -7.04
C PHE A 81 8.57 -1.46 -7.51
N ASN A 82 8.73 -1.63 -8.83
CA ASN A 82 9.63 -2.63 -9.40
C ASN A 82 11.10 -2.37 -9.00
N ALA A 83 11.52 -1.11 -8.90
CA ALA A 83 12.84 -0.75 -8.40
C ALA A 83 12.98 -1.02 -6.89
N LEU A 84 11.96 -0.66 -6.09
CA LEU A 84 11.92 -0.87 -4.64
C LEU A 84 11.80 -2.32 -4.21
N PHE A 85 11.35 -3.22 -5.07
CA PHE A 85 11.12 -4.63 -4.72
C PHE A 85 11.86 -5.63 -5.60
N VAL A 86 12.79 -5.18 -6.45
CA VAL A 86 13.62 -6.05 -7.32
C VAL A 86 14.28 -7.22 -6.57
N ASN A 87 14.83 -6.97 -5.37
CA ASN A 87 15.49 -8.00 -4.56
C ASN A 87 14.51 -9.04 -3.99
N GLN A 88 13.24 -8.67 -3.83
CA GLN A 88 12.17 -9.59 -3.41
C GLN A 88 11.58 -10.39 -4.57
N ARG A 89 12.03 -10.13 -5.81
CA ARG A 89 11.55 -10.78 -7.03
C ARG A 89 10.02 -10.73 -7.14
N VAL A 90 9.45 -9.54 -6.91
CA VAL A 90 8.03 -9.25 -7.15
C VAL A 90 7.93 -8.03 -8.05
N ILE A 91 7.00 -8.07 -9.00
CA ILE A 91 6.74 -6.98 -9.93
C ILE A 91 5.27 -6.59 -9.92
N LEU A 92 5.00 -5.31 -10.13
CA LEU A 92 3.68 -4.74 -10.38
C LEU A 92 3.41 -4.70 -11.88
N VAL A 93 2.24 -5.17 -12.30
CA VAL A 93 1.88 -5.34 -13.71
C VAL A 93 0.45 -4.83 -13.93
N ARG A 94 0.23 -4.11 -15.03
CA ARG A 94 -1.15 -3.82 -15.49
C ARG A 94 -1.79 -5.11 -15.98
N GLY A 95 -2.80 -5.58 -15.26
CA GLY A 95 -3.65 -6.69 -15.70
C GLY A 95 -4.60 -6.25 -16.82
N THR A 96 -5.07 -7.22 -17.60
CA THR A 96 -6.09 -7.00 -18.63
C THR A 96 -7.49 -7.47 -18.19
N GLY A 97 -7.62 -7.97 -16.96
CA GLY A 97 -8.84 -8.53 -16.39
C GLY A 97 -8.96 -8.24 -14.90
N GLU A 98 -9.43 -9.23 -14.14
CA GLU A 98 -9.52 -9.17 -12.67
C GLU A 98 -8.12 -9.01 -12.04
N PRO A 99 -8.03 -8.35 -10.87
CA PRO A 99 -6.78 -8.32 -10.13
C PRO A 99 -6.41 -9.73 -9.65
N GLU A 100 -5.13 -10.08 -9.72
CA GLU A 100 -4.64 -11.37 -9.23
C GLU A 100 -3.17 -11.29 -8.79
N TYR A 101 -2.86 -11.95 -7.68
CA TYR A 101 -1.49 -12.22 -7.26
C TYR A 101 -1.02 -13.59 -7.72
N PHE A 102 0.05 -13.59 -8.50
CA PHE A 102 0.75 -14.80 -8.94
C PHE A 102 2.03 -14.99 -8.13
N PRO A 103 2.19 -16.10 -7.39
CA PRO A 103 3.44 -16.39 -6.69
C PRO A 103 4.58 -16.64 -7.69
N ALA A 104 5.82 -16.43 -7.23
CA ALA A 104 7.00 -16.68 -8.05
C ALA A 104 7.07 -18.17 -8.44
N GLN A 105 7.17 -18.45 -9.75
CA GLN A 105 7.23 -19.80 -10.28
C GLN A 105 8.18 -19.88 -11.47
N ASN A 106 8.82 -21.04 -11.71
CA ASN A 106 9.62 -21.31 -12.92
C ASN A 106 10.68 -20.23 -13.21
N ASN A 107 11.37 -19.77 -12.16
CA ASN A 107 12.36 -18.69 -12.22
C ASN A 107 11.82 -17.32 -12.67
N GLN A 108 10.50 -17.14 -12.73
CA GLN A 108 9.85 -15.85 -12.90
C GLN A 108 9.63 -15.16 -11.55
N PRO A 109 9.62 -13.83 -11.49
CA PRO A 109 9.21 -13.11 -10.28
C PRO A 109 7.72 -13.33 -10.00
N ALA A 110 7.32 -13.13 -8.73
CA ALA A 110 5.91 -12.98 -8.39
C ALA A 110 5.33 -11.75 -9.10
N ARG A 111 4.03 -11.78 -9.40
CA ARG A 111 3.35 -10.69 -10.12
C ARG A 111 2.14 -10.25 -9.33
N ILE A 112 2.04 -8.95 -9.09
CA ILE A 112 0.84 -8.29 -8.59
C ILE A 112 0.18 -7.69 -9.83
N GLU A 113 -0.90 -8.31 -10.32
CA GLU A 113 -1.69 -7.77 -11.42
C GLU A 113 -2.85 -6.94 -10.86
N PHE A 114 -2.94 -5.69 -11.26
CA PHE A 114 -4.05 -4.81 -10.88
C PHE A 114 -4.93 -4.49 -12.08
N ALA A 115 -6.22 -4.28 -11.83
CA ALA A 115 -7.23 -4.13 -12.87
C ALA A 115 -7.30 -2.71 -13.45
N HIS A 116 -7.79 -2.63 -14.69
CA HIS A 116 -8.19 -1.40 -15.40
C HIS A 116 -7.11 -0.31 -15.57
N GLY A 117 -5.87 -0.55 -15.14
CA GLY A 117 -4.77 0.39 -15.30
C GLY A 117 -4.88 1.65 -14.43
N PHE A 118 -5.73 1.64 -13.39
CA PHE A 118 -5.92 2.77 -12.48
C PHE A 118 -4.91 2.79 -11.33
N PHE A 119 -4.50 3.99 -10.93
CA PHE A 119 -3.53 4.19 -9.86
C PHE A 119 -4.05 3.68 -8.51
N ALA A 120 -5.33 3.94 -8.20
CA ALA A 120 -5.94 3.46 -6.96
C ALA A 120 -5.98 1.92 -6.92
N SER A 121 -6.33 1.26 -8.03
CA SER A 121 -6.31 -0.21 -8.11
C SER A 121 -4.89 -0.75 -7.89
N ALA A 122 -3.86 -0.12 -8.45
CA ALA A 122 -2.47 -0.51 -8.19
C ALA A 122 -2.10 -0.39 -6.70
N LEU A 123 -2.48 0.71 -6.03
CA LEU A 123 -2.23 0.89 -4.60
C LEU A 123 -2.99 -0.10 -3.72
N HIS A 124 -4.20 -0.47 -4.12
CA HIS A 124 -5.01 -1.48 -3.44
C HIS A 124 -4.30 -2.85 -3.45
N GLU A 125 -3.87 -3.32 -4.62
CA GLU A 125 -3.18 -4.60 -4.73
C GLU A 125 -1.82 -4.63 -4.01
N ILE A 126 -1.07 -3.52 -4.06
CA ILE A 126 0.16 -3.39 -3.27
C ILE A 126 -0.14 -3.48 -1.78
N SER A 127 -1.23 -2.87 -1.32
CA SER A 127 -1.65 -2.91 0.09
C SER A 127 -1.94 -4.35 0.55
N HIS A 128 -2.63 -5.14 -0.27
CA HIS A 128 -2.82 -6.57 -0.02
C HIS A 128 -1.49 -7.33 0.09
N PHE A 129 -0.57 -7.10 -0.86
CA PHE A 129 0.76 -7.69 -0.83
C PHE A 129 1.52 -7.34 0.46
N CYS A 130 1.47 -6.07 0.89
CA CYS A 130 2.13 -5.61 2.11
C CYS A 130 1.56 -6.27 3.38
N VAL A 131 0.26 -6.57 3.43
CA VAL A 131 -0.38 -7.26 4.56
C VAL A 131 -0.11 -8.77 4.53
N ALA A 132 -0.01 -9.37 3.33
CA ALA A 132 0.21 -10.80 3.17
C ALA A 132 1.60 -11.22 3.69
N GLY A 133 1.64 -12.10 4.70
CA GLY A 133 2.89 -12.68 5.20
C GLY A 133 3.53 -13.67 4.22
N GLN A 134 4.77 -14.09 4.52
CA GLN A 134 5.56 -14.96 3.62
C GLN A 134 4.83 -16.23 3.16
N GLN A 135 4.12 -16.91 4.06
CA GLN A 135 3.36 -18.13 3.71
C GLN A 135 2.20 -17.85 2.76
N ARG A 136 1.52 -16.71 2.95
CA ARG A 136 0.40 -16.28 2.11
C ARG A 136 0.90 -15.96 0.69
N ARG A 137 2.06 -15.33 0.55
CA ARG A 137 2.72 -15.03 -0.73
C ARG A 137 3.17 -16.27 -1.53
N LEU A 138 3.00 -17.48 -1.02
CA LEU A 138 3.21 -18.72 -1.77
C LEU A 138 1.94 -19.19 -2.51
N LEU A 139 0.81 -18.55 -2.25
CA LEU A 139 -0.49 -18.94 -2.77
C LEU A 139 -0.99 -17.89 -3.78
N PRO A 140 -1.68 -18.30 -4.85
CA PRO A 140 -2.48 -17.39 -5.67
C PRO A 140 -3.43 -16.56 -4.80
N ASP A 141 -3.56 -15.27 -5.08
CA ASP A 141 -4.36 -14.31 -4.31
C ASP A 141 -4.16 -14.36 -2.80
N PHE A 142 -2.94 -14.68 -2.39
CA PHE A 142 -2.59 -14.85 -0.99
C PHE A 142 -3.43 -15.92 -0.28
N GLY A 143 -4.13 -16.79 -1.01
CA GLY A 143 -5.12 -17.72 -0.46
C GLY A 143 -6.31 -17.04 0.22
N TYR A 144 -6.62 -15.79 -0.17
CA TYR A 144 -7.90 -15.18 0.18
C TYR A 144 -9.02 -15.83 -0.63
N TRP A 145 -10.23 -15.75 -0.08
CA TRP A 145 -11.42 -16.31 -0.72
C TRP A 145 -12.07 -15.19 -1.56
N TYR A 146 -12.48 -15.52 -2.77
CA TYR A 146 -13.25 -14.62 -3.60
C TYR A 146 -14.75 -14.76 -3.28
N ALA A 147 -15.40 -13.65 -2.96
CA ALA A 147 -16.86 -13.55 -2.95
C ALA A 147 -17.28 -12.62 -4.10
N PRO A 148 -18.09 -13.10 -5.06
CA PRO A 148 -18.68 -12.21 -6.04
C PRO A 148 -19.64 -11.22 -5.35
N ASP A 149 -20.01 -10.19 -6.09
CA ASP A 149 -21.01 -9.21 -5.69
C ASP A 149 -22.36 -9.87 -5.28
N GLY A 150 -23.14 -9.20 -4.43
CA GLY A 150 -24.33 -9.79 -3.79
C GLY A 150 -24.04 -10.57 -2.52
N ARG A 151 -23.02 -10.13 -1.75
CA ARG A 151 -22.66 -10.71 -0.46
C ARG A 151 -23.81 -10.58 0.54
N SER A 152 -24.06 -11.60 1.36
CA SER A 152 -24.91 -11.46 2.55
C SER A 152 -24.27 -10.51 3.58
N ALA A 153 -25.07 -9.97 4.50
CA ALA A 153 -24.55 -9.10 5.58
C ALA A 153 -23.40 -9.74 6.38
N ALA A 154 -23.45 -11.05 6.65
CA ALA A 154 -22.37 -11.75 7.35
C ALA A 154 -21.10 -11.86 6.50
N GLN A 155 -21.23 -12.08 5.19
CA GLN A 155 -20.10 -12.10 4.26
C GLN A 155 -19.48 -10.70 4.11
N GLN A 156 -20.31 -9.65 4.06
CA GLN A 156 -19.84 -8.26 4.04
C GLN A 156 -19.04 -7.94 5.30
N GLN A 157 -19.53 -8.29 6.49
CA GLN A 157 -18.79 -8.06 7.74
C GLN A 157 -17.45 -8.82 7.76
N ALA A 158 -17.41 -10.05 7.22
CA ALA A 158 -16.19 -10.82 7.12
C ALA A 158 -15.18 -10.16 6.16
N PHE A 159 -15.65 -9.65 5.02
CA PHE A 159 -14.86 -8.86 4.08
C PHE A 159 -14.31 -7.59 4.73
N GLU A 160 -15.18 -6.76 5.30
CA GLU A 160 -14.79 -5.48 5.93
C GLU A 160 -13.71 -5.70 6.98
N ARG A 161 -13.81 -6.77 7.79
CA ARG A 161 -12.81 -7.10 8.80
C ARG A 161 -11.42 -7.39 8.22
N VAL A 162 -11.33 -8.08 7.09
CA VAL A 162 -10.04 -8.40 6.46
C VAL A 162 -9.49 -7.22 5.67
N GLU A 163 -10.36 -6.32 5.20
CA GLU A 163 -10.04 -5.12 4.44
C GLU A 163 -9.55 -3.93 5.26
N ILE A 164 -9.76 -3.91 6.59
CA ILE A 164 -9.34 -2.78 7.44
C ILE A 164 -7.86 -2.44 7.25
N LYS A 165 -6.98 -3.46 7.21
CA LYS A 165 -5.53 -3.23 7.08
C LYS A 165 -5.10 -2.88 5.65
N PRO A 166 -5.52 -3.61 4.60
CA PRO A 166 -5.27 -3.22 3.22
C PRO A 166 -5.72 -1.77 2.94
N GLN A 167 -6.97 -1.42 3.23
CA GLN A 167 -7.47 -0.07 2.94
C GLN A 167 -6.86 1.02 3.81
N ALA A 168 -6.37 0.70 5.02
CA ALA A 168 -5.59 1.65 5.80
C ALA A 168 -4.20 1.92 5.20
N LEU A 169 -3.56 0.92 4.59
CA LEU A 169 -2.30 1.13 3.86
C LEU A 169 -2.55 1.87 2.55
N GLU A 170 -3.60 1.51 1.82
CA GLU A 170 -4.03 2.18 0.59
C GLU A 170 -4.28 3.67 0.85
N CYS A 171 -4.97 3.98 1.95
CA CYS A 171 -5.17 5.35 2.40
C CYS A 171 -3.84 6.09 2.61
N LEU A 172 -2.90 5.51 3.35
CA LEU A 172 -1.60 6.15 3.60
C LEU A 172 -0.81 6.38 2.31
N PHE A 173 -0.77 5.40 1.41
CA PHE A 173 -0.07 5.55 0.14
C PHE A 173 -0.74 6.62 -0.74
N THR A 174 -2.07 6.64 -0.80
CA THR A 174 -2.84 7.61 -1.57
C THR A 174 -2.61 9.03 -1.06
N LEU A 175 -2.66 9.23 0.26
CA LEU A 175 -2.41 10.52 0.89
C LEU A 175 -0.95 10.96 0.74
N ALA A 176 0.02 10.03 0.81
CA ALA A 176 1.44 10.34 0.57
C ALA A 176 1.71 10.82 -0.86
N CYS A 177 0.83 10.49 -1.82
CA CYS A 177 0.84 11.02 -3.18
C CYS A 177 0.02 12.31 -3.35
N GLY A 178 -0.53 12.87 -2.28
CA GLY A 178 -1.38 14.08 -2.33
C GLY A 178 -2.74 13.84 -2.98
N ARG A 179 -3.23 12.60 -3.07
CA ARG A 179 -4.51 12.25 -3.71
C ARG A 179 -5.60 12.00 -2.65
N PRO A 180 -6.89 12.23 -2.99
CA PRO A 180 -7.99 11.90 -2.08
C PRO A 180 -8.21 10.40 -2.01
N PHE A 181 -8.52 9.90 -0.81
CA PHE A 181 -8.84 8.49 -0.55
C PHE A 181 -10.32 8.32 -0.19
N GLN A 182 -10.92 7.24 -0.65
CA GLN A 182 -12.26 6.78 -0.26
C GLN A 182 -12.23 5.28 0.00
N VAL A 183 -12.93 4.86 1.05
CA VAL A 183 -13.09 3.44 1.39
C VAL A 183 -13.99 2.76 0.36
N SER A 184 -13.60 1.58 -0.10
CA SER A 184 -14.40 0.76 -1.00
C SER A 184 -15.04 -0.41 -0.23
N GLN A 185 -16.37 -0.47 -0.22
CA GLN A 185 -17.09 -1.63 0.35
C GLN A 185 -17.22 -2.80 -0.64
N ASP A 186 -16.91 -2.54 -1.93
CA ASP A 186 -16.85 -3.51 -3.03
C ASP A 186 -18.09 -4.42 -3.19
N ASN A 187 -19.29 -3.85 -3.01
CA ASN A 187 -20.54 -4.61 -3.04
C ASN A 187 -21.64 -3.76 -3.71
N LEU A 188 -21.59 -3.66 -5.04
CA LEU A 188 -22.46 -2.77 -5.81
C LEU A 188 -23.91 -3.26 -5.85
N PHE A 189 -24.15 -4.56 -5.64
CA PHE A 189 -25.48 -5.18 -5.68
C PHE A 189 -25.98 -5.63 -4.30
N ALA A 190 -25.45 -5.07 -3.21
CA ALA A 190 -25.94 -5.34 -1.86
C ALA A 190 -27.46 -5.04 -1.73
N ASP A 191 -28.22 -5.98 -1.19
CA ASP A 191 -29.66 -5.86 -0.93
C ASP A 191 -30.00 -5.56 0.55
N PHE A 192 -28.98 -5.29 1.36
CA PHE A 192 -29.08 -5.02 2.79
C PHE A 192 -28.53 -3.63 3.13
N ASP A 193 -28.99 -3.08 4.26
CA ASP A 193 -28.56 -1.77 4.73
C ASP A 193 -27.13 -1.81 5.29
N THR A 194 -26.23 -1.02 4.71
CA THR A 194 -24.85 -0.83 5.17
C THR A 194 -24.66 0.45 5.98
N SER A 195 -25.73 1.22 6.26
CA SER A 195 -25.66 2.52 6.94
C SER A 195 -25.09 2.46 8.37
N GLU A 196 -25.20 1.31 9.02
CA GLU A 196 -24.64 1.03 10.35
C GLU A 196 -23.21 0.46 10.30
N SER A 197 -22.62 0.24 9.13
CA SER A 197 -21.26 -0.28 9.00
C SER A 197 -20.25 0.68 9.65
N THR A 198 -19.41 0.15 10.53
CA THR A 198 -18.29 0.90 11.13
C THR A 198 -17.04 0.89 10.27
N PHE A 199 -17.07 0.25 9.10
CA PHE A 199 -15.88 -0.07 8.32
C PHE A 199 -15.01 1.14 8.00
N ALA A 200 -15.61 2.24 7.53
CA ALA A 200 -14.85 3.46 7.24
C ALA A 200 -14.19 4.04 8.50
N GLN A 201 -14.87 3.97 9.65
CA GLN A 201 -14.33 4.41 10.92
C GLN A 201 -13.18 3.50 11.40
N ASP A 202 -13.31 2.19 11.19
CA ASP A 202 -12.28 1.22 11.56
C ASP A 202 -11.01 1.37 10.71
N VAL A 203 -11.16 1.59 9.39
CA VAL A 203 -10.05 1.95 8.49
C VAL A 203 -9.39 3.25 8.98
N TYR A 204 -10.18 4.29 9.26
CA TYR A 204 -9.67 5.57 9.75
C TYR A 204 -8.85 5.43 11.05
N GLN A 205 -9.33 4.65 12.02
CA GLN A 205 -8.58 4.39 13.26
C GLN A 205 -7.31 3.58 13.02
N GLN A 206 -7.34 2.62 12.09
CA GLN A 206 -6.15 1.86 11.71
C GLN A 206 -5.09 2.75 11.05
N VAL A 207 -5.48 3.70 10.19
CA VAL A 207 -4.56 4.71 9.62
C VAL A 207 -3.92 5.53 10.73
N LYS A 208 -4.72 6.09 11.65
CA LYS A 208 -4.20 6.84 12.80
C LYS A 208 -3.22 6.02 13.65
N THR A 209 -3.51 4.73 13.83
CA THR A 209 -2.62 3.81 14.55
C THR A 209 -1.28 3.66 13.84
N TYR A 210 -1.28 3.47 12.53
CA TYR A 210 -0.04 3.40 11.76
C TYR A 210 0.77 4.69 11.81
N ILE A 211 0.14 5.87 11.71
CA ILE A 211 0.81 7.18 11.83
C ILE A 211 1.39 7.36 13.24
N ALA A 212 0.61 7.05 14.28
CA ALA A 212 1.06 7.19 15.66
C ALA A 212 2.17 6.17 16.02
N LYS A 213 2.13 4.97 15.44
CA LYS A 213 3.03 3.85 15.75
C LYS A 213 3.61 3.24 14.46
N PRO A 214 4.48 3.96 13.74
CA PRO A 214 4.99 3.51 12.43
C PRO A 214 5.78 2.21 12.52
N HIS A 215 6.33 1.84 13.69
CA HIS A 215 6.96 0.53 13.89
C HIS A 215 6.02 -0.66 13.65
N THR A 216 4.69 -0.47 13.77
CA THR A 216 3.66 -1.49 13.53
C THR A 216 3.32 -1.71 12.06
N LEU A 217 3.75 -0.81 11.17
CA LEU A 217 3.58 -1.00 9.72
C LEU A 217 4.34 -2.25 9.24
N PRO A 218 3.78 -3.03 8.30
CA PRO A 218 4.54 -4.07 7.61
C PRO A 218 5.82 -3.53 6.98
N ALA A 219 6.87 -4.36 6.89
CA ALA A 219 8.18 -3.91 6.41
C ALA A 219 8.11 -3.33 5.00
N ASP A 220 7.41 -4.00 4.07
CA ASP A 220 7.27 -3.54 2.70
C ASP A 220 6.46 -2.25 2.60
N ALA A 221 5.45 -2.09 3.47
CA ALA A 221 4.66 -0.86 3.53
C ALA A 221 5.51 0.33 3.99
N LYS A 222 6.44 0.15 4.94
CA LYS A 222 7.38 1.20 5.35
C LYS A 222 8.25 1.64 4.18
N THR A 223 8.85 0.68 3.48
CA THR A 223 9.72 0.96 2.32
C THR A 223 9.01 1.74 1.23
N LEU A 224 7.78 1.33 0.87
CA LEU A 224 7.00 2.06 -0.13
C LEU A 224 6.59 3.45 0.38
N LEU A 225 6.07 3.54 1.62
CA LEU A 225 5.62 4.81 2.18
C LEU A 225 6.75 5.85 2.28
N GLN A 226 7.96 5.42 2.68
CA GLN A 226 9.14 6.28 2.69
C GLN A 226 9.45 6.83 1.30
N ALA A 227 9.37 5.97 0.28
CA ALA A 227 9.64 6.38 -1.09
C ALA A 227 8.62 7.39 -1.59
N LEU A 228 7.32 7.12 -1.38
CA LEU A 228 6.22 8.01 -1.77
C LEU A 228 6.35 9.38 -1.09
N LEU A 229 6.55 9.40 0.23
CA LEU A 229 6.73 10.64 0.99
C LEU A 229 7.96 11.43 0.52
N THR A 230 9.08 10.75 0.26
CA THR A 230 10.30 11.39 -0.24
C THR A 230 10.09 12.01 -1.63
N SER A 231 9.41 11.29 -2.54
CA SER A 231 9.12 11.79 -3.88
C SER A 231 8.17 13.00 -3.89
N TYR A 232 7.27 13.09 -2.91
CA TYR A 232 6.35 14.21 -2.78
C TYR A 232 7.02 15.45 -2.14
N THR A 233 7.83 15.29 -1.10
CA THR A 233 8.51 16.41 -0.42
C THR A 233 9.60 17.09 -1.27
N MET A 234 10.14 16.40 -2.28
CA MET A 234 11.17 16.94 -3.19
C MET A 234 10.61 17.76 -4.36
N ASN A 235 9.27 17.84 -4.47
CA ASN A 235 8.52 18.54 -5.51
C ASN A 235 7.80 19.77 -4.95
#